data_AF-A0A6G7CC89-F1
#
_entry.id   AF-A0A6G7CC89-F1
#
_cell.length_a   1.000
_cell.length_b   1.000
_cell.length_c   1.000
_cell.angle_alpha   90.00
_cell.angle_beta   90.00
_cell.angle_gamma   90.00
#
_symmetry.space_group_name_H-M   'P 1'
#
loop_
_entity.id
_entity.type
_entity.pdbx_description
1 polymer ?
#
loop_
_entity_poly.entity_id
_entity_poly.type
_entity_poly.pdbx_seq_one_letter_code
_entity_poly.pdbx_strand_id
1 'polypeptide(L)'
;MKNQVTTIYKQAERFAEITKTAIITGNISRAKKCLALAERLLTTGSNETKIAISNVYVFSVSSFMELRHCNISNLFPKSLKAEYIKQINASGV
;
A
#
# COMPACT_ATOMS: atom_id res chain seq x y z
N MET A 1 -22.73 -3.90 -11.99
CA MET A 1 -21.78 -4.03 -10.86
C MET A 1 -20.35 -4.41 -11.26
N LYS A 2 -20.09 -5.03 -12.43
CA LYS A 2 -18.72 -5.41 -12.86
C LYS A 2 -17.73 -4.23 -13.01
N ASN A 3 -18.18 -3.05 -13.45
CA ASN A 3 -17.28 -1.92 -13.72
C ASN A 3 -16.70 -1.25 -12.47
N GLN A 4 -17.44 -1.26 -11.34
CA GLN A 4 -16.99 -0.59 -10.11
C GLN A 4 -15.83 -1.34 -9.45
N VAL A 5 -15.88 -2.66 -9.46
CA VAL A 5 -14.81 -3.52 -8.92
C VAL A 5 -13.49 -3.30 -9.68
N THR A 6 -13.53 -3.31 -11.02
CA THR A 6 -12.36 -2.99 -11.86
C THR A 6 -11.83 -1.57 -11.58
N THR A 7 -12.70 -0.63 -11.22
CA THR A 7 -12.32 0.75 -10.94
C THR A 7 -11.58 0.87 -9.61
N ILE A 8 -12.01 0.14 -8.55
CA ILE A 8 -11.34 0.17 -7.24
C ILE A 8 -9.93 -0.40 -7.32
N TYR A 9 -9.73 -1.52 -8.02
CA TYR A 9 -8.39 -2.09 -8.19
C TYR A 9 -7.45 -1.15 -8.96
N LYS A 10 -7.92 -0.55 -10.06
CA LYS A 10 -7.15 0.47 -10.80
C LYS A 10 -6.82 1.70 -9.94
N GLN A 11 -7.73 2.11 -9.06
CA GLN A 11 -7.46 3.20 -8.12
C GLN A 11 -6.38 2.79 -7.09
N ALA A 12 -6.42 1.57 -6.59
CA ALA A 12 -5.39 1.04 -5.68
C ALA A 12 -4.01 0.94 -6.35
N GLU A 13 -3.94 0.49 -7.62
CA GLU A 13 -2.71 0.50 -8.42
C GLU A 13 -2.14 1.91 -8.55
N ARG A 14 -2.97 2.86 -9.01
CA ARG A 14 -2.54 4.26 -9.16
C ARG A 14 -2.10 4.87 -7.83
N PHE A 15 -2.77 4.50 -6.74
CA PHE A 15 -2.41 4.97 -5.41
C PHE A 15 -1.06 4.41 -4.95
N ALA A 16 -0.75 3.15 -5.28
CA ALA A 16 0.57 2.56 -5.04
C ALA A 16 1.65 3.31 -5.82
N GLU A 17 1.43 3.63 -7.10
CA GLU A 17 2.40 4.40 -7.91
C GLU A 17 2.70 5.79 -7.35
N ILE A 18 1.67 6.50 -6.87
CA ILE A 18 1.84 7.80 -6.22
C ILE A 18 2.71 7.66 -4.96
N THR A 19 2.47 6.61 -4.18
CA THR A 19 3.23 6.34 -2.95
C THR A 19 4.67 6.00 -3.26
N LYS A 20 4.92 5.08 -4.21
CA LYS A 20 6.27 4.69 -4.65
C LYS A 20 7.06 5.90 -5.16
N THR A 21 6.42 6.76 -5.95
CA THR A 21 7.04 8.00 -6.44
C THR A 21 7.43 8.92 -5.28
N ALA A 22 6.56 9.12 -4.29
CA ALA A 22 6.87 9.92 -3.11
C ALA A 22 8.05 9.35 -2.31
N ILE A 23 8.19 8.02 -2.25
CA ILE A 23 9.30 7.34 -1.59
C ILE A 23 10.61 7.57 -2.36
N ILE A 24 10.65 7.30 -3.67
CA ILE A 24 11.86 7.41 -4.50
C ILE A 24 12.38 8.84 -4.54
N THR A 25 11.48 9.82 -4.60
CA THR A 25 11.84 11.24 -4.65
C THR A 25 12.26 11.81 -3.29
N GLY A 26 12.28 10.99 -2.23
CA GLY A 26 12.61 11.44 -0.88
C GLY A 26 11.56 12.34 -0.25
N ASN A 27 10.35 12.43 -0.82
CA ASN A 27 9.25 13.22 -0.27
C ASN A 27 8.55 12.48 0.88
N ILE A 28 9.25 12.37 2.01
CA ILE A 28 8.82 11.59 3.18
C ILE A 28 7.49 12.09 3.76
N SER A 29 7.25 13.41 3.74
CA SER A 29 5.98 14.00 4.20
C SER A 29 4.80 13.48 3.36
N ARG A 30 4.94 13.46 2.04
CA ARG A 30 3.92 12.92 1.14
C ARG A 30 3.77 11.41 1.28
N ALA A 31 4.87 10.67 1.39
CA ALA A 31 4.85 9.23 1.62
C ALA A 31 4.07 8.87 2.90
N LYS A 32 4.32 9.57 4.02
CA LYS A 32 3.58 9.39 5.28
C LYS A 32 2.08 9.64 5.12
N LYS A 33 1.68 10.70 4.40
CA LYS A 33 0.27 11.00 4.13
C LYS A 33 -0.40 9.91 3.31
N CYS A 34 0.28 9.39 2.28
CA CYS A 34 -0.21 8.26 1.49
C CYS A 34 -0.38 7.00 2.35
N LEU A 35 0.61 6.65 3.16
CA LEU A 35 0.55 5.48 4.05
C LEU A 35 -0.57 5.63 5.09
N ALA A 36 -0.76 6.81 5.68
CA ALA A 36 -1.86 7.08 6.61
C ALA A 36 -3.25 6.95 5.94
N LEU A 37 -3.38 7.45 4.71
CA LEU A 37 -4.62 7.29 3.94
C LEU A 37 -4.89 5.81 3.62
N ALA A 38 -3.85 5.06 3.24
CA ALA A 38 -3.97 3.62 3.00
C ALA A 38 -4.40 2.86 4.26
N GLU A 39 -3.86 3.19 5.44
CA GLU A 39 -4.32 2.62 6.71
C GLU A 39 -5.80 2.93 6.97
N ARG A 40 -6.23 4.17 6.76
CA ARG A 40 -7.64 4.54 6.93
C ARG A 40 -8.53 3.71 6.00
N LEU A 41 -8.16 3.56 4.73
CA LEU A 41 -8.92 2.75 3.77
C LEU A 41 -8.94 1.26 4.15
N LEU A 42 -7.84 0.74 4.70
CA LEU A 42 -7.75 -0.65 5.17
C LEU A 42 -8.59 -0.91 6.43
N THR A 43 -8.78 0.09 7.28
CA THR A 43 -9.51 -0.05 8.56
C THR A 43 -10.99 0.28 8.41
N THR A 44 -11.32 1.37 7.71
CA THR A 44 -12.69 1.91 7.62
C THR A 44 -13.35 1.74 6.25
N GLY A 45 -12.64 1.26 5.23
CA GLY A 45 -13.19 1.08 3.88
C GLY A 45 -14.21 -0.05 3.80
N SER A 46 -14.91 -0.15 2.66
CA SER A 46 -15.75 -1.30 2.34
C SER A 46 -14.91 -2.58 2.23
N ASN A 47 -15.54 -3.75 2.26
CA ASN A 47 -14.82 -5.03 2.11
C ASN A 47 -13.99 -5.06 0.82
N GLU A 48 -14.55 -4.58 -0.29
CA GLU A 48 -13.84 -4.50 -1.58
C GLU A 48 -12.66 -3.53 -1.51
N THR A 49 -12.83 -2.40 -0.83
CA THR A 49 -11.76 -1.41 -0.63
C THR A 49 -10.63 -2.00 0.19
N LYS A 50 -10.95 -2.71 1.28
CA LYS A 50 -9.98 -3.38 2.16
C LYS A 50 -9.20 -4.44 1.39
N ILE A 51 -9.90 -5.27 0.60
CA ILE A 51 -9.28 -6.28 -0.27
C ILE A 51 -8.35 -5.63 -1.29
N ALA A 52 -8.79 -4.56 -1.97
CA ALA A 52 -7.96 -3.86 -2.93
C ALA A 52 -6.72 -3.21 -2.30
N ILE A 53 -6.85 -2.59 -1.12
CA ILE A 53 -5.71 -2.03 -0.42
C ILE A 53 -4.73 -3.14 0.01
N SER A 54 -5.23 -4.23 0.58
CA SER A 54 -4.39 -5.36 1.01
C SER A 54 -3.66 -6.03 -0.15
N ASN A 55 -4.39 -6.43 -1.19
CA ASN A 55 -3.86 -7.32 -2.22
C ASN A 55 -3.19 -6.57 -3.38
N VAL A 56 -3.53 -5.29 -3.61
CA VAL A 56 -2.94 -4.50 -4.70
C VAL A 56 -1.99 -3.46 -4.15
N TYR A 57 -2.47 -2.59 -3.27
CA TYR A 57 -1.65 -1.48 -2.78
C TYR A 57 -0.50 -1.96 -1.89
N VAL A 58 -0.79 -2.72 -0.82
CA VAL A 58 0.24 -3.17 0.14
C VAL A 58 1.22 -4.09 -0.57
N PHE A 59 0.74 -5.08 -1.33
CA PHE A 59 1.61 -5.94 -2.14
C PHE A 59 2.56 -5.12 -3.04
N SER A 60 2.02 -4.21 -3.86
CA SER A 60 2.84 -3.41 -4.79
C SER A 60 3.89 -2.54 -4.09
N VAL A 61 3.53 -1.89 -2.98
CA VAL A 61 4.47 -1.05 -2.22
C VAL A 61 5.51 -1.92 -1.50
N SER A 62 5.13 -3.09 -0.97
CA SER A 62 6.03 -4.00 -0.27
C SER A 62 7.10 -4.54 -1.22
N SER A 63 6.69 -5.13 -2.34
CA SER A 63 7.62 -5.66 -3.34
C SER A 63 8.54 -4.58 -3.89
N PHE A 64 8.03 -3.36 -4.09
CA PHE A 64 8.85 -2.23 -4.51
C PHE A 64 9.96 -1.90 -3.49
N MET A 65 9.64 -1.91 -2.19
CA MET A 65 10.60 -1.62 -1.13
C MET A 65 11.68 -2.69 -1.02
N GLU A 66 11.32 -3.96 -1.13
CA GLU A 66 12.26 -5.08 -1.15
C GLU A 66 13.24 -4.96 -2.33
N LEU A 67 12.72 -4.78 -3.54
CA LEU A 67 13.53 -4.65 -4.77
C LEU A 67 14.49 -3.45 -4.75
N ARG A 68 14.18 -2.42 -3.96
CA ARG A 68 15.02 -1.21 -3.84
C ARG A 68 15.86 -1.18 -2.57
N HIS A 69 15.80 -2.23 -1.73
CA HIS A 69 16.41 -2.27 -0.41
C HIS A 69 16.11 -1.01 0.43
N CYS A 70 14.92 -0.43 0.25
CA CYS A 70 14.53 0.82 0.88
C CYS A 70 13.78 0.51 2.18
N ASN A 71 14.47 0.63 3.32
CA ASN A 71 13.86 0.32 4.62
C ASN A 71 13.12 1.53 5.20
N ILE A 72 11.90 1.77 4.70
CA ILE A 72 10.96 2.73 5.28
C ILE A 72 9.85 2.07 6.11
N SER A 73 10.08 0.85 6.60
CA SER A 73 9.12 0.10 7.42
C SER A 73 8.65 0.87 8.67
N ASN A 74 9.45 1.85 9.12
CA ASN A 74 9.13 2.75 10.22
C ASN A 74 8.13 3.86 9.85
N LEU A 75 7.87 4.07 8.55
CA LEU A 75 6.86 5.02 8.07
C LEU A 75 5.45 4.40 8.05
N PHE A 76 5.34 3.07 8.13
CA PHE A 76 4.06 2.38 8.06
C PHE A 76 3.30 2.56 9.37
N PRO A 77 2.05 3.04 9.30
CA PRO A 77 1.14 3.03 10.43
C PRO A 77 0.78 1.61 10.89
N LYS A 78 0.32 1.45 12.13
CA LYS A 78 0.26 0.15 12.84
C LYS A 78 -0.44 -0.97 12.06
N SER A 79 -1.65 -0.72 11.55
CA SER A 79 -2.46 -1.76 10.89
C SER A 79 -1.91 -2.08 9.51
N LEU A 80 -1.47 -1.06 8.79
CA LEU A 80 -0.84 -1.22 7.47
C LEU A 80 0.51 -1.94 7.57
N LYS A 81 1.27 -1.68 8.65
CA LYS A 81 2.54 -2.37 8.94
C LYS A 81 2.33 -3.85 9.20
N ALA A 82 1.25 -4.23 9.89
CA ALA A 82 0.92 -5.63 10.12
C ALA A 82 0.65 -6.37 8.79
N GLU A 83 -0.11 -5.77 7.87
CA GLU A 83 -0.34 -6.38 6.56
C GLU A 83 0.94 -6.40 5.72
N TYR A 84 1.75 -5.34 5.75
CA TYR A 84 3.08 -5.32 5.12
C TYR A 84 3.97 -6.48 5.60
N ILE A 85 4.10 -6.67 6.92
CA ILE A 85 4.89 -7.77 7.50
C ILE A 85 4.34 -9.12 7.05
N LYS A 86 3.02 -9.27 7.03
CA LYS A 86 2.37 -10.50 6.58
C LYS A 86 2.66 -10.79 5.11
N GLN A 87 2.63 -9.77 4.24
CA GLN A 87 2.94 -9.91 2.82
C GLN A 87 4.40 -10.35 2.63
N ILE A 88 5.35 -9.69 3.28
CA ILE A 88 6.78 -10.04 3.22
C ILE A 88 7.03 -11.48 3.68
N ASN A 89 6.47 -11.84 4.84
CA ASN A 89 6.66 -13.19 5.39
C ASN A 89 6.03 -14.27 4.50
N ALA A 90 4.94 -13.95 3.79
CA ALA A 90 4.24 -14.88 2.91
C ALA A 90 4.90 -14.99 1.53
N SER A 91 5.49 -13.92 1.00
CA SER A 91 6.17 -13.93 -0.30
C SER A 91 7.51 -14.68 -0.27
N GLY A 92 8.07 -14.94 0.93
CA GLY A 92 9.28 -15.75 1.08
C GLY A 92 10.49 -15.20 0.31
N VAL A 93 10.49 -13.88 0.06
CA VAL A 93 11.61 -13.15 -0.55
C VAL A 93 12.61 -12.79 0.54
#